data_AF-A0A369CFU2-F1
#
_entry.id   AF-A0A369CFU2-F1
#
_cell.length_a   1.000
_cell.length_b   1.000
_cell.length_c   1.000
_cell.angle_alpha   90.00
_cell.angle_beta   90.00
_cell.angle_gamma   90.00
#
_symmetry.space_group_name_H-M   'P 1'
#
loop_
_entity.id
_entity.type
_entity.pdbx_description
1 polymer ?
#
loop_
_entity_poly.entity_id
_entity_poly.type
_entity_poly.pdbx_seq_one_letter_code
_entity_poly.pdbx_strand_id
1 'polypeptide(L)'
;MKPRKPRQCSLCGRFSAPGTKECPYCGTRLVRPRFVMNKSRIAKVHTIAARKGLIDRKTGDDELYRLHLGAVGVSSSKQMKRGHYRAFLERMQKLPDIRPGRGAQC
;
A
#
# COMPACT_ATOMS: atom_id res chain seq x y z
N MET A 1 5.10 -14.08 -32.83
CA MET A 1 4.88 -14.03 -31.36
C MET A 1 6.20 -14.36 -30.66
N LYS A 2 6.65 -13.58 -29.66
CA LYS A 2 7.87 -13.93 -28.89
C LYS A 2 7.56 -15.07 -27.90
N PRO A 3 8.33 -16.18 -27.88
CA PRO A 3 8.10 -17.26 -26.94
C PRO A 3 8.32 -16.77 -25.51
N ARG A 4 7.36 -17.04 -24.61
CA ARG A 4 7.53 -16.74 -23.19
C ARG A 4 8.52 -17.75 -22.60
N LYS A 5 9.42 -17.30 -21.72
CA LYS A 5 10.38 -18.20 -21.05
C LYS A 5 9.67 -18.99 -19.92
N PRO A 6 10.06 -20.27 -19.68
CA PRO A 6 9.61 -21.02 -18.51
C PRO A 6 10.05 -20.31 -17.21
N ARG A 7 9.28 -20.47 -16.14
CA ARG A 7 9.54 -19.83 -14.84
C ARG A 7 9.83 -20.89 -13.79
N GLN A 8 10.87 -20.68 -13.00
CA GLN A 8 11.14 -21.51 -11.83
C GLN A 8 10.28 -21.04 -10.65
N CYS A 9 9.63 -21.99 -9.97
CA CYS A 9 8.92 -21.71 -8.74
C CYS A 9 9.90 -21.37 -7.62
N SER A 10 9.73 -20.21 -6.98
CA SER A 10 10.58 -19.80 -5.85
C SER A 10 10.36 -20.61 -4.57
N LEU A 11 9.29 -21.43 -4.51
CA LEU A 11 8.96 -22.22 -3.33
C LEU A 11 9.44 -23.67 -3.46
N CYS A 12 9.13 -24.33 -4.58
CA CYS A 12 9.46 -25.75 -4.77
C CYS A 12 10.59 -26.01 -5.79
N GLY A 13 11.16 -24.97 -6.39
CA GLY A 13 12.28 -25.08 -7.33
C GLY A 13 11.95 -25.66 -8.72
N ARG A 14 10.73 -26.15 -8.97
CA ARG A 14 10.34 -26.74 -10.25
C ARG A 14 10.09 -25.68 -11.33
N PHE A 15 10.45 -25.99 -12.57
CA PHE A 15 10.11 -25.18 -13.74
C PHE A 15 8.67 -25.42 -14.17
N SER A 16 7.96 -24.34 -14.49
CA SER A 16 6.60 -24.38 -15.02
C SER A 16 6.58 -23.88 -16.45
N ALA A 17 5.64 -24.40 -17.24
CA ALA A 17 5.49 -24.07 -18.65
C ALA A 17 5.34 -22.55 -18.88
N PRO A 18 5.79 -22.03 -20.02
CA PRO A 18 5.60 -20.63 -20.38
C PRO A 18 4.16 -20.14 -20.19
N GLY A 19 3.99 -19.00 -19.53
CA GLY A 19 2.67 -18.39 -19.35
C GLY A 19 1.86 -18.89 -18.13
N THR A 20 2.33 -19.93 -17.44
CA THR A 20 1.76 -20.35 -16.15
C THR A 20 1.83 -19.23 -15.11
N LYS A 21 0.69 -18.93 -14.48
CA LYS A 21 0.60 -17.91 -13.42
C LYS A 21 0.84 -18.49 -12.03
N GLU A 22 0.58 -19.78 -11.87
CA GLU A 22 0.66 -20.55 -10.63
C GLU A 22 1.43 -21.85 -10.90
N CYS A 23 2.19 -22.30 -9.91
CA CYS A 23 2.92 -23.54 -9.97
C CYS A 23 1.93 -24.71 -9.93
N PRO A 24 1.91 -25.61 -10.93
CA PRO A 24 0.96 -26.72 -10.96
C PRO A 24 1.23 -27.75 -9.85
N TYR A 25 2.40 -27.72 -9.21
CA TYR A 25 2.79 -28.68 -8.18
C TYR A 25 2.51 -28.20 -6.74
N CYS A 26 2.53 -26.89 -6.50
CA CYS A 26 2.39 -26.35 -5.13
C CYS A 26 1.45 -25.14 -5.03
N GLY A 27 0.80 -24.73 -6.12
CA GLY A 27 -0.13 -23.60 -6.14
C GLY A 27 0.51 -22.22 -5.99
N THR A 28 1.83 -22.12 -5.78
CA THR A 28 2.50 -20.82 -5.59
C THR A 28 2.40 -19.96 -6.85
N ARG A 29 1.94 -18.70 -6.71
CA ARG A 29 1.95 -17.73 -7.81
C ARG A 29 3.37 -17.46 -8.31
N LEU A 30 3.59 -17.75 -9.57
CA LEU A 30 4.83 -17.51 -10.31
C LEU A 30 4.94 -16.07 -10.82
N VAL A 31 3.82 -15.36 -10.85
CA VAL A 31 3.74 -13.96 -11.27
C VAL A 31 3.26 -13.11 -10.10
N ARG A 32 4.11 -12.16 -9.68
CA ARG A 32 3.68 -11.15 -8.71
C ARG A 32 2.69 -10.20 -9.40
N PRO A 33 1.51 -9.97 -8.81
CA PRO A 33 0.57 -9.00 -9.37
C PRO A 33 1.20 -7.61 -9.41
N ARG A 34 0.91 -6.87 -10.48
CA ARG A 34 1.31 -5.46 -10.61
C ARG A 34 0.76 -4.69 -9.42
N PHE A 35 1.61 -3.89 -8.78
CA PHE A 35 1.12 -2.99 -7.74
C PHE A 35 0.31 -1.87 -8.40
N VAL A 36 -0.91 -1.69 -7.91
CA VAL A 36 -1.80 -0.60 -8.31
C VAL A 36 -2.41 0.01 -7.06
N MET A 37 -2.56 1.32 -7.07
CA MET A 37 -3.16 2.04 -5.96
C MET A 37 -4.69 2.00 -6.10
N ASN A 38 -5.27 0.89 -5.64
CA ASN A 38 -6.70 0.64 -5.73
C ASN A 38 -7.48 1.35 -4.62
N LYS A 39 -8.81 1.39 -4.75
CA LYS A 39 -9.71 2.04 -3.79
C LYS A 39 -9.44 1.59 -2.34
N SER A 40 -9.26 0.29 -2.11
CA SER A 40 -8.98 -0.25 -0.76
C SER A 40 -7.67 0.26 -0.16
N ARG A 41 -6.60 0.38 -0.95
CA ARG A 41 -5.32 0.93 -0.48
C ARG A 41 -5.40 2.43 -0.22
N ILE A 42 -6.11 3.17 -1.08
CA ILE A 42 -6.36 4.61 -0.89
C ILE A 42 -7.13 4.83 0.41
N ALA A 43 -8.21 4.07 0.63
CA ALA A 43 -8.98 4.12 1.86
C ALA A 43 -8.11 3.82 3.09
N LYS A 44 -7.24 2.80 3.02
CA LYS A 44 -6.30 2.49 4.11
C LYS A 44 -5.37 3.66 4.43
N VAL A 45 -4.81 4.33 3.42
CA VAL A 45 -3.96 5.50 3.62
C VAL A 45 -4.73 6.62 4.33
N HIS A 46 -5.95 6.93 3.89
CA HIS A 46 -6.77 7.98 4.48
C HIS A 46 -7.21 7.63 5.91
N THR A 47 -7.56 6.37 6.18
CA THR A 47 -7.91 5.91 7.53
C THR A 47 -6.73 6.04 8.50
N ILE A 48 -5.53 5.68 8.06
CA ILE A 48 -4.32 5.83 8.88
C ILE A 48 -4.03 7.31 9.10
N ALA A 49 -4.04 8.13 8.05
CA ALA A 49 -3.81 9.56 8.15
C ALA A 49 -4.78 10.24 9.13
N ALA A 50 -6.08 9.91 9.07
CA ALA A 50 -7.08 10.39 10.01
C ALA A 50 -6.83 9.92 11.45
N ARG A 51 -6.42 8.66 11.65
CA ARG A 51 -6.08 8.13 12.99
C ARG A 51 -4.84 8.81 13.59
N LYS A 52 -3.92 9.26 12.74
CA LYS A 52 -2.75 10.07 13.11
C LYS A 52 -3.06 11.58 13.15
N GLY A 53 -4.34 11.96 12.92
CA GLY A 53 -4.84 13.34 12.82
C GLY A 53 -4.07 14.23 11.85
N LEU A 54 -3.59 13.63 10.75
CA LEU A 54 -3.05 14.38 9.61
C LEU A 54 -4.17 14.92 8.71
N ILE A 55 -5.38 14.40 8.89
CA ILE A 55 -6.60 14.85 8.21
C ILE A 55 -7.62 15.13 9.30
N ASP A 56 -8.03 16.38 9.43
CA ASP A 56 -9.15 16.75 10.29
C ASP A 56 -10.46 16.61 9.51
N ARG A 57 -11.32 15.71 9.98
CA ARG A 57 -12.61 15.45 9.35
C ARG A 57 -13.66 16.54 9.61
N LYS A 58 -13.46 17.37 10.63
CA LYS A 58 -14.39 18.45 11.00
C LYS A 58 -14.13 19.70 10.17
N THR A 59 -12.86 20.08 10.06
CA THR A 59 -12.43 21.29 9.36
C THR A 59 -12.10 21.03 7.89
N GLY A 60 -11.83 19.77 7.52
CA GLY A 60 -11.37 19.41 6.19
C GLY A 60 -9.88 19.71 5.95
N ASP A 61 -9.15 20.14 6.99
CA ASP A 61 -7.72 20.42 6.88
C ASP A 61 -6.92 19.14 6.63
N ASP A 62 -6.06 19.19 5.60
CA ASP A 62 -5.20 18.09 5.17
C ASP A 62 -3.76 18.54 4.88
N GLU A 63 -3.34 19.71 5.37
CA GLU A 63 -2.01 20.27 5.10
C GLU A 63 -0.90 19.33 5.59
N LEU A 64 -1.02 18.83 6.83
CA LEU A 64 -0.08 17.85 7.38
C LEU A 64 -0.05 16.57 6.56
N TYR A 65 -1.21 16.10 6.09
CA TYR A 65 -1.28 14.94 5.21
C TYR A 65 -0.52 15.18 3.90
N ARG A 66 -0.69 16.34 3.26
CA ARG A 66 0.05 16.71 2.03
C ARG A 66 1.55 16.82 2.28
N LEU A 67 1.98 17.36 3.41
CA LEU A 67 3.40 17.40 3.79
C LEU A 67 3.99 15.98 3.89
N HIS A 68 3.25 15.05 4.51
CA HIS A 68 3.66 13.65 4.63
C HIS A 68 3.66 12.90 3.29
N LEU A 69 2.78 13.27 2.36
CA LEU A 69 2.83 12.78 0.98
C LEU A 69 4.08 13.30 0.26
N GLY A 70 4.38 14.59 0.37
CA GLY A 70 5.58 15.22 -0.20
C GLY A 70 6.88 14.58 0.31
N ALA A 71 6.94 14.24 1.60
CA ALA A 71 8.08 13.55 2.20
C ALA A 71 8.34 12.15 1.62
N VAL A 72 7.37 11.52 0.97
CA VAL A 72 7.55 10.25 0.23
C VAL A 72 7.61 10.44 -1.29
N GLY A 73 7.73 11.70 -1.75
CA GLY A 73 7.93 12.07 -3.16
C GLY A 73 6.67 12.04 -4.02
N VAL A 74 5.47 12.20 -3.44
CA VAL A 74 4.21 12.26 -4.21
C VAL A 74 3.34 13.43 -3.77
N SER A 75 2.51 13.96 -4.67
CA SER A 75 1.53 14.99 -4.31
C SER A 75 0.14 14.42 -4.02
N SER A 76 -0.10 13.13 -4.32
CA SER A 76 -1.38 12.47 -4.07
C SER A 76 -1.21 10.98 -3.78
N SER A 77 -2.09 10.43 -2.93
CA SER A 77 -2.16 8.98 -2.68
C SER A 77 -2.35 8.16 -3.96
N LYS A 78 -3.02 8.70 -4.98
CA LYS A 78 -3.22 8.03 -6.28
C LYS A 78 -1.91 7.80 -7.05
N GLN A 79 -0.89 8.63 -6.81
CA GLN A 79 0.41 8.54 -7.49
C GLN A 79 1.39 7.58 -6.82
N MET A 80 1.04 7.01 -5.66
CA MET A 80 1.93 6.13 -4.92
C MET A 80 2.24 4.85 -5.70
N LYS A 81 3.54 4.61 -5.92
CA LYS A 81 4.07 3.31 -6.33
C LYS A 81 4.30 2.44 -5.09
N ARG A 82 4.64 1.16 -5.30
CA ARG A 82 4.84 0.19 -4.21
C ARG A 82 5.82 0.69 -3.14
N GLY A 83 6.89 1.37 -3.55
CA GLY A 83 7.89 1.96 -2.65
C GLY A 83 7.28 3.09 -1.80
N HIS A 84 6.67 4.10 -2.44
CA HIS A 84 6.06 5.24 -1.73
C HIS A 84 4.98 4.78 -0.73
N TYR A 85 4.14 3.81 -1.13
CA TYR A 85 3.11 3.26 -0.25
C TYR A 85 3.72 2.59 0.99
N ARG A 86 4.82 1.83 0.85
CA ARG A 86 5.49 1.21 2.01
C ARG A 86 6.13 2.27 2.91
N ALA A 87 6.91 3.18 2.32
CA ALA A 87 7.56 4.26 3.05
C ALA A 87 6.56 5.13 3.83
N PHE A 88 5.40 5.43 3.22
CA PHE A 88 4.33 6.15 3.89
C PHE A 88 3.80 5.37 5.09
N LEU A 89 3.47 4.09 4.93
CA LEU A 89 2.96 3.26 6.04
C LEU A 89 3.98 3.13 7.19
N GLU A 90 5.25 2.90 6.88
CA GLU A 90 6.32 2.81 7.87
C GLU A 90 6.49 4.12 8.64
N ARG A 91 6.37 5.27 7.95
CA ARG A 91 6.39 6.58 8.59
C ARG A 91 5.19 6.76 9.51
N MET A 92 3.99 6.39 9.07
CA MET A 92 2.79 6.51 9.89
C MET A 92 2.83 5.64 11.15
N GLN A 93 3.43 4.45 11.08
CA GLN A 93 3.59 3.57 12.25
C GLN A 93 4.41 4.21 13.37
N LYS A 94 5.33 5.14 13.05
CA LYS A 94 6.17 5.84 14.02
C LYS A 94 5.46 7.00 14.72
N LEU A 95 4.34 7.47 14.18
CA LEU A 95 3.57 8.56 14.80
C LEU A 95 2.64 8.00 15.89
N PRO A 96 2.40 8.71 17.00
CA PRO A 96 1.38 8.32 17.97
C PRO A 96 -0.01 8.40 17.32
N ASP A 97 -0.93 7.56 17.79
CA ASP A 97 -2.35 7.73 17.44
C ASP A 97 -2.93 8.87 18.26
N ILE A 98 -3.71 9.72 17.61
CA ILE A 98 -4.54 10.68 18.32
C ILE A 98 -5.73 9.87 18.81
N ARG A 99 -5.74 9.53 20.11
CA ARG A 99 -6.90 8.91 20.74
C ARG A 99 -8.10 9.81 20.43
N PRO A 100 -9.20 9.29 19.87
CA PRO A 100 -10.40 10.09 19.79
C PRO A 100 -10.72 10.47 21.24
N GLY A 101 -10.66 11.77 21.54
CA GLY A 101 -11.06 12.27 22.84
C GLY A 101 -12.48 11.74 23.10
N ARG A 102 -12.61 10.82 24.05
CA ARG A 102 -13.89 10.66 24.74
C ARG A 102 -14.21 12.06 25.24
N GLY A 103 -15.37 12.58 24.83
CA GLY A 103 -15.81 13.90 25.24
C GLY A 103 -15.55 14.09 26.72
N ALA A 104 -14.91 15.20 27.07
CA ALA A 104 -15.10 15.79 28.38
C ALA A 104 -16.61 16.03 28.48
N GLN A 105 -17.29 15.11 29.18
CA GLN A 105 -18.63 15.34 29.70
C GLN A 105 -18.43 16.33 30.84
N CYS A 106 -18.88 17.55 30.63
CA CYS A 106 -19.25 18.48 31.69
C CYS A 106 -20.77 18.46 31.76
#